data_AF-A0A314YAA3-F1
#
_entry.id   AF-A0A314YAA3-F1
#
_cell.length_a   1.000
_cell.length_b   1.000
_cell.length_c   1.000
_cell.angle_alpha   90.00
_cell.angle_beta   90.00
_cell.angle_gamma   90.00
#
_symmetry.space_group_name_H-M   'P 1'
#
loop_
_entity.id
_entity.type
_entity.pdbx_description
1 polymer ?
#
loop_
_entity_poly.entity_id
_entity_poly.type
_entity_poly.pdbx_seq_one_letter_code
_entity_poly.pdbx_strand_id
1 'polypeptide(L)'
;MELVPEEELQTSALDGPNSLVDRRALKIARFKRQRAAESKLLEIKERRKRRGRSTKAAALSTPIEAGEEDVLDDDGEEEREAWFTTISLAVCKAFDLLEMLKKEEEMLLAFKERQSKDGNKEFYQDVLDDRAKRAEAWHRDAAARVQYTRPAEPITCATFAQDVLEGRASVSQMHEHKHQPLIFGPASLVGGNPTSERERMAAQVFQPSHRLPTMSIEEAGLKEMEIMNTWQERNVKLMEEANSAWYKESRKPGPPEDDDEDDDAAQDKARAWDDWKDDNPRGAGNKKLTPCG
;
A
#
# COMPACT_ATOMS: atom_id res chain seq x y z
N MET A 1 40.02 -12.95 -6.97
CA MET A 1 38.79 -12.14 -6.96
C MET A 1 38.15 -12.27 -5.61
N GLU A 2 38.02 -11.18 -4.88
CA GLU A 2 37.37 -11.17 -3.57
C GLU A 2 35.86 -11.18 -3.74
N LEU A 3 35.21 -12.28 -3.32
CA LEU A 3 33.76 -12.42 -3.34
C LEU A 3 33.08 -11.60 -2.24
N VAL A 4 33.83 -11.27 -1.20
CA VAL A 4 33.39 -10.45 -0.07
C VAL A 4 34.23 -9.18 -0.07
N PRO A 5 33.61 -7.99 -0.16
CA PRO A 5 34.32 -6.73 -0.05
C PRO A 5 34.97 -6.59 1.34
N GLU A 6 36.20 -6.12 1.39
CA GLU A 6 36.93 -5.87 2.65
C GLU A 6 36.17 -4.96 3.61
N GLU A 7 35.42 -3.99 3.09
CA GLU A 7 34.56 -3.08 3.87
C GLU A 7 33.50 -3.83 4.70
N GLU A 8 32.94 -4.92 4.16
CA GLU A 8 31.94 -5.75 4.84
C GLU A 8 32.60 -6.68 5.88
N LEU A 9 33.83 -7.11 5.62
CA LEU A 9 34.62 -7.89 6.59
C LEU A 9 35.00 -7.02 7.79
N GLN A 10 35.44 -5.79 7.54
CA GLN A 10 35.82 -4.86 8.60
C GLN A 10 34.63 -4.47 9.47
N THR A 11 33.44 -4.25 8.91
CA THR A 11 32.24 -3.93 9.69
C THR A 11 31.67 -5.12 10.45
N SER A 12 31.92 -6.35 10.00
CA SER A 12 31.58 -7.55 10.75
C SER A 12 32.53 -7.83 11.92
N ALA A 13 33.80 -7.40 11.80
CA ALA A 13 34.85 -7.60 12.81
C ALA A 13 34.94 -6.45 13.82
N LEU A 14 34.65 -5.22 13.41
CA LEU A 14 34.58 -4.05 14.29
C LEU A 14 33.13 -3.85 14.74
N ASP A 15 32.82 -4.39 15.91
CA ASP A 15 31.59 -4.12 16.69
C ASP A 15 31.60 -2.70 17.30
N GLY A 16 32.28 -1.77 16.64
CA GLY A 16 32.45 -0.38 17.07
C GLY A 16 31.37 0.54 16.50
N PRO A 17 31.14 1.71 17.12
CA PRO A 17 30.18 2.70 16.63
C PRO A 17 30.71 3.35 15.36
N ASN A 18 30.58 2.67 14.22
CA ASN A 18 30.73 3.30 12.91
C ASN A 18 29.71 4.44 12.80
N SER A 19 30.14 5.60 12.31
CA SER A 19 29.25 6.76 12.24
C SER A 19 28.00 6.41 11.42
N LEU A 20 26.85 7.00 11.77
CA LEU A 20 25.58 6.73 11.06
C LEU A 20 25.70 7.00 9.55
N VAL A 21 26.58 7.92 9.16
CA VAL A 21 26.91 8.26 7.78
C VAL A 21 27.61 7.10 7.07
N ASP A 22 28.56 6.46 7.75
CA ASP A 22 29.32 5.32 7.21
C ASP A 22 28.40 4.10 7.05
N ARG A 23 27.53 3.82 8.02
CA ARG A 23 26.54 2.71 7.93
C ARG A 23 25.60 2.89 6.75
N ARG A 24 25.12 4.12 6.51
CA ARG A 24 24.26 4.43 5.37
C ARG A 24 25.02 4.30 4.05
N ALA A 25 26.25 4.78 3.98
CA ALA A 25 27.08 4.67 2.78
C ALA A 25 27.33 3.20 2.39
N LEU A 26 27.64 2.35 3.37
CA LEU A 26 27.81 0.90 3.18
C LEU A 26 26.53 0.24 2.65
N LYS A 27 25.38 0.56 3.23
CA LYS A 27 24.09 0.05 2.76
C LYS A 27 23.77 0.47 1.33
N ILE A 28 24.09 1.72 0.96
CA ILE A 28 23.94 2.21 -0.41
C ILE A 28 24.89 1.48 -1.36
N ALA A 29 26.16 1.27 -0.95
CA ALA A 29 27.14 0.54 -1.75
C ALA A 29 26.69 -0.90 -2.00
N ARG A 30 26.19 -1.58 -0.95
CA ARG A 30 25.63 -2.93 -1.04
C ARG A 30 24.40 -2.99 -1.95
N PHE A 31 23.48 -2.05 -1.83
CA PHE A 31 22.31 -1.96 -2.69
C PHE A 31 22.69 -1.74 -4.17
N LYS A 32 23.66 -0.87 -4.44
CA LYS A 32 24.20 -0.67 -5.80
C LYS A 32 24.82 -1.96 -6.35
N ARG A 33 25.60 -2.67 -5.53
CA ARG A 33 26.20 -3.96 -5.89
C ARG A 33 25.13 -5.03 -6.17
N GLN A 34 24.10 -5.10 -5.34
CA GLN A 34 22.96 -6.00 -5.53
C GLN A 34 22.27 -5.72 -6.87
N ARG A 35 21.95 -4.45 -7.17
CA ARG A 35 21.32 -4.05 -8.44
C ARG A 35 22.20 -4.35 -9.65
N ALA A 36 23.51 -4.14 -9.55
CA ALA A 36 24.45 -4.47 -10.60
C ALA A 36 24.49 -6.00 -10.86
N ALA A 37 24.53 -6.81 -9.80
CA ALA A 37 24.52 -8.27 -9.90
C ALA A 37 23.20 -8.80 -10.49
N GLU A 38 22.05 -8.25 -10.08
CA GLU A 38 20.73 -8.59 -10.65
C GLU A 38 20.65 -8.24 -12.14
N SER A 39 21.11 -7.04 -12.53
CA SER A 39 21.17 -6.63 -13.93
C SER A 39 22.04 -7.56 -14.77
N LYS A 40 23.23 -7.90 -14.26
CA LYS A 40 24.17 -8.80 -14.94
C LYS A 40 23.61 -10.22 -15.12
N LEU A 41 22.91 -10.74 -14.11
CA LEU A 41 22.23 -12.03 -14.21
C LEU A 41 21.09 -12.02 -15.24
N LEU A 42 20.35 -10.90 -15.35
CA LEU A 42 19.32 -10.76 -16.38
C LEU A 42 19.92 -10.73 -17.78
N GLU A 43 21.03 -10.01 -17.97
CA GLU A 43 21.75 -9.95 -19.24
C GLU A 43 22.28 -11.33 -19.66
N ILE A 44 22.91 -12.07 -18.75
CA ILE A 44 23.40 -13.44 -19.00
C ILE A 44 22.23 -14.36 -19.39
N LYS A 45 21.10 -14.28 -18.67
CA LYS A 45 19.90 -15.06 -18.99
C LYS A 45 19.33 -14.73 -20.36
N GLU A 46 19.29 -13.45 -20.72
CA GLU A 46 18.79 -12.99 -22.02
C GLU A 46 19.71 -13.44 -23.15
N ARG A 47 21.03 -13.32 -22.97
CA ARG A 47 22.05 -13.80 -23.91
C ARG A 47 21.94 -15.31 -24.12
N ARG A 48 21.78 -16.10 -23.04
CA ARG A 48 21.51 -17.55 -23.11
C ARG A 48 20.22 -17.86 -23.87
N LYS A 49 19.16 -17.08 -23.66
CA LYS A 49 17.87 -17.24 -24.38
C LYS A 49 17.99 -16.91 -25.87
N ARG A 50 18.79 -15.90 -26.24
CA ARG A 50 19.08 -15.57 -27.65
C ARG A 50 19.84 -16.70 -28.34
N ARG A 51 20.92 -17.19 -27.73
CA ARG A 51 21.69 -18.34 -28.22
C ARG A 51 20.80 -19.57 -28.38
N GLY A 52 20.03 -19.91 -27.34
CA GLY A 52 19.12 -21.06 -27.35
C GLY A 52 17.97 -20.96 -28.37
N ARG A 53 17.62 -19.75 -28.84
CA ARG A 53 16.70 -19.56 -29.98
C ARG A 53 17.41 -19.75 -31.32
N SER A 54 18.64 -19.24 -31.44
CA SER A 54 19.47 -19.41 -32.64
C SER A 54 19.80 -20.88 -32.90
N THR A 55 20.21 -21.63 -31.87
CA THR A 55 20.52 -23.06 -32.01
C THR A 55 19.30 -23.88 -32.38
N LYS A 56 18.14 -23.60 -31.76
CA LYS A 56 16.86 -24.22 -32.13
C LYS A 56 16.43 -23.88 -33.55
N ALA A 57 16.64 -22.65 -34.02
CA ALA A 57 16.34 -22.25 -35.39
C ALA A 57 17.28 -22.91 -36.40
N ALA A 58 18.58 -23.00 -36.08
CA ALA A 58 19.58 -23.67 -36.90
C ALA A 58 19.27 -25.17 -37.04
N ALA A 59 19.00 -25.87 -35.93
CA ALA A 59 18.64 -27.29 -35.92
C ALA A 59 17.33 -27.61 -36.67
N LEU A 60 16.41 -26.64 -36.80
CA LEU A 60 15.20 -26.79 -37.62
C LEU A 60 15.44 -26.59 -39.12
N SER A 61 16.54 -25.92 -39.49
CA SER A 61 16.86 -25.56 -40.87
C SER A 61 17.87 -26.48 -41.55
N THR A 62 18.69 -27.21 -40.79
CA THR A 62 19.67 -28.17 -41.30
C THR A 62 19.05 -29.57 -41.39
N PRO A 63 18.93 -30.18 -42.58
CA PRO A 63 18.65 -31.61 -42.69
C PRO A 63 19.73 -32.40 -41.95
N ILE A 64 19.32 -33.40 -41.17
CA ILE A 64 20.21 -34.22 -40.32
C ILE A 64 21.18 -34.99 -41.22
N GLU A 65 22.35 -34.42 -41.48
CA GLU A 65 23.50 -35.15 -42.03
C GLU A 65 24.31 -35.67 -40.83
N ALA A 66 24.23 -36.98 -40.61
CA ALA A 66 24.87 -37.67 -39.50
C ALA A 66 26.40 -37.65 -39.68
N GLY A 67 27.07 -36.62 -39.16
CA GLY A 67 28.54 -36.59 -39.22
C GLY A 67 29.25 -35.35 -38.66
N GLU A 68 28.57 -34.24 -38.40
CA GLU A 68 29.26 -33.06 -37.85
C GLU A 68 29.28 -33.12 -36.32
N GLU A 69 30.46 -33.45 -35.79
CA GLU A 69 30.84 -33.40 -34.39
C GLU A 69 30.43 -32.04 -33.80
N ASP A 70 29.44 -32.07 -32.89
CA ASP A 70 28.98 -30.91 -32.13
C ASP A 70 30.20 -30.20 -31.54
N VAL A 71 30.58 -29.06 -32.14
CA VAL A 71 31.53 -28.14 -31.53
C VAL A 71 30.88 -27.69 -30.22
N LEU A 72 31.35 -28.27 -29.13
CA LEU A 72 30.97 -27.93 -27.76
C LEU A 72 31.36 -26.46 -27.55
N ASP A 73 30.44 -25.56 -27.89
CA ASP A 73 30.54 -24.14 -27.63
C ASP A 73 30.96 -23.96 -26.17
N ASP A 74 31.96 -23.11 -25.91
CA ASP A 74 32.60 -22.87 -24.61
C ASP A 74 31.64 -22.20 -23.61
N ASP A 75 30.57 -22.91 -23.24
CA ASP A 75 29.54 -22.52 -22.28
C ASP A 75 30.11 -22.44 -20.85
N GLY A 76 31.29 -23.02 -20.63
CA GLY A 76 31.92 -23.12 -19.31
C GLY A 76 32.26 -21.76 -18.71
N GLU A 77 32.70 -20.78 -19.50
CA GLU A 77 33.02 -19.45 -18.97
C GLU A 77 31.77 -18.67 -18.58
N GLU A 78 30.72 -18.76 -19.39
CA GLU A 78 29.45 -18.06 -19.14
C GLU A 78 28.71 -18.62 -17.93
N GLU A 79 28.74 -19.94 -17.75
CA GLU A 79 28.18 -20.59 -16.58
C GLU A 79 28.96 -20.23 -15.31
N ARG A 80 30.30 -20.22 -15.38
CA ARG A 80 31.13 -19.75 -14.26
C ARG A 80 30.75 -18.32 -13.86
N GLU A 81 30.62 -17.42 -14.84
CA GLU A 81 30.23 -16.04 -14.59
C GLU A 81 28.82 -15.92 -13.97
N ALA A 82 27.86 -16.72 -14.43
CA ALA A 82 26.52 -16.80 -13.86
C ALA A 82 26.53 -17.28 -12.39
N TRP A 83 27.34 -18.29 -12.09
CA TRP A 83 27.49 -18.79 -10.72
C TRP A 83 28.17 -17.77 -9.81
N PHE A 84 29.26 -17.15 -10.26
CA PHE A 84 29.96 -16.12 -9.46
C PHE A 84 29.08 -14.90 -9.16
N THR A 85 28.29 -14.44 -10.14
CA THR A 85 27.35 -13.34 -9.95
C THR A 85 26.20 -13.72 -9.01
N THR A 86 25.71 -14.97 -9.09
CA THR A 86 24.71 -15.51 -8.17
C THR A 86 25.23 -15.59 -6.73
N ILE A 87 26.46 -16.08 -6.54
CA ILE A 87 27.11 -16.14 -5.24
C ILE A 87 27.28 -14.72 -4.67
N SER A 88 27.76 -13.78 -5.49
CA SER A 88 27.93 -12.38 -5.08
C SER A 88 26.61 -11.73 -4.65
N LEU A 89 25.52 -12.02 -5.37
CA LEU A 89 24.17 -11.57 -5.02
C LEU A 89 23.69 -12.18 -3.69
N ALA A 90 23.89 -13.48 -3.50
CA ALA A 90 23.50 -14.19 -2.29
C ALA A 90 24.26 -13.66 -1.07
N VAL A 91 25.56 -13.37 -1.20
CA VAL A 91 26.38 -12.75 -0.15
C VAL A 91 25.83 -11.38 0.25
N CYS A 92 25.50 -10.51 -0.71
CA CYS A 92 24.90 -9.20 -0.39
C CYS A 92 23.59 -9.34 0.40
N LYS A 93 22.71 -10.26 -0.02
CA LYS A 93 21.44 -10.53 0.68
C LYS A 93 21.65 -11.10 2.07
N ALA A 94 22.64 -11.97 2.24
CA ALA A 94 22.98 -12.56 3.53
C ALA A 94 23.39 -11.48 4.54
N PHE A 95 24.20 -10.51 4.12
CA PHE A 95 24.57 -9.39 5.00
C PHE A 95 23.41 -8.47 5.36
N ASP A 96 22.45 -8.25 4.45
CA ASP A 96 21.23 -7.48 4.76
C ASP A 96 20.36 -8.21 5.78
N LEU A 97 20.20 -9.52 5.62
CA LEU A 97 19.48 -10.36 6.58
C LEU A 97 20.18 -10.41 7.94
N LEU A 98 21.52 -10.47 7.96
CA LEU A 98 22.30 -10.45 9.19
C LEU A 98 22.12 -9.14 9.96
N GLU A 99 22.08 -7.99 9.27
CA GLU A 99 21.79 -6.68 9.90
C GLU A 99 20.39 -6.67 10.54
N MET A 100 19.40 -7.31 9.89
CA MET A 100 18.04 -7.41 10.42
C MET A 100 17.97 -8.35 11.63
N LEU A 101 18.60 -9.51 11.56
CA LEU A 101 18.63 -10.48 12.65
C LEU A 101 19.35 -9.95 13.89
N LYS A 102 20.44 -9.19 13.73
CA LYS A 102 21.12 -8.53 14.87
C LYS A 102 20.19 -7.56 15.61
N LYS A 103 19.41 -6.76 14.88
CA LYS A 103 18.42 -5.85 15.48
C LYS A 103 17.29 -6.60 16.17
N GLU A 104 16.84 -7.71 15.59
CA GLU A 104 15.84 -8.57 16.22
C GLU A 104 16.38 -9.20 17.51
N GLU A 105 17.62 -9.69 17.51
CA GLU A 105 18.29 -10.20 18.69
C GLU A 105 18.40 -9.13 19.79
N GLU A 106 18.83 -7.92 19.46
CA GLU A 106 18.86 -6.78 20.40
C GLU A 106 17.47 -6.50 21.01
N MET A 107 16.41 -6.47 20.18
CA MET A 107 15.04 -6.27 20.65
C MET A 107 14.55 -7.42 21.53
N LEU A 108 14.87 -8.66 21.19
CA LEU A 108 14.49 -9.85 21.97
C LEU A 108 15.27 -9.94 23.29
N LEU A 109 16.53 -9.52 23.31
CA LEU A 109 17.31 -9.39 24.53
C LEU A 109 16.74 -8.31 25.44
N ALA A 110 16.41 -7.14 24.91
CA ALA A 110 15.73 -6.08 25.65
C ALA A 110 14.36 -6.54 26.17
N PHE A 111 13.63 -7.32 25.38
CA PHE A 111 12.37 -7.93 25.77
C PHE A 111 12.55 -8.92 26.93
N LYS A 112 13.54 -9.81 26.85
CA LYS A 112 13.86 -10.78 27.90
C LYS A 112 14.32 -10.08 29.18
N GLU A 113 15.11 -9.03 29.06
CA GLU A 113 15.53 -8.20 30.19
C GLU A 113 14.32 -7.52 30.86
N ARG A 114 13.43 -6.93 30.07
CA ARG A 114 12.18 -6.35 30.58
C ARG A 114 11.30 -7.39 31.27
N GLN A 115 11.14 -8.56 30.67
CA GLN A 115 10.41 -9.68 31.25
C GLN A 115 10.99 -10.12 32.60
N SER A 116 12.32 -10.09 32.75
CA SER A 116 13.00 -10.43 34.00
C SER A 116 12.87 -9.35 35.09
N LYS A 117 12.70 -8.08 34.71
CA LYS A 117 12.58 -6.94 35.63
C LYS A 117 11.15 -6.73 36.11
N ASP A 118 10.19 -6.70 35.19
CA ASP A 118 8.77 -6.38 35.46
C ASP A 118 7.97 -7.66 35.85
N GLY A 119 8.57 -8.84 35.65
CA GLY A 119 7.91 -10.12 35.84
C GLY A 119 6.83 -10.39 34.79
N ASN A 120 6.50 -11.67 34.58
CA ASN A 120 5.55 -12.05 33.52
C ASN A 120 4.18 -11.36 33.65
N LYS A 121 3.73 -11.01 34.86
CA LYS A 121 2.38 -10.46 35.10
C LYS A 121 2.23 -9.02 34.60
N GLU A 122 3.18 -8.13 34.90
CA GLU A 122 3.13 -6.74 34.45
C GLU A 122 3.25 -6.66 32.93
N PHE A 123 4.07 -7.53 32.33
CA PHE A 123 4.16 -7.65 30.88
C PHE A 123 2.82 -8.05 30.22
N TYR A 124 2.12 -9.07 30.74
CA TYR A 124 0.80 -9.44 30.20
C TYR A 124 -0.22 -8.31 30.39
N GLN A 125 -0.13 -7.57 31.50
CA GLN A 125 -1.00 -6.42 31.77
C GLN A 125 -0.74 -5.31 30.76
N ASP A 126 0.52 -4.97 30.47
CA ASP A 126 0.87 -3.98 29.46
C ASP A 126 0.39 -4.37 28.05
N VAL A 127 0.52 -5.65 27.67
CA VAL A 127 0.04 -6.14 26.37
C VAL A 127 -1.48 -6.05 26.27
N LEU A 128 -2.19 -6.33 27.36
CA LEU A 128 -3.65 -6.18 27.43
C LEU A 128 -4.05 -4.71 27.38
N ASP A 129 -3.34 -3.83 28.09
CA ASP A 129 -3.56 -2.39 28.10
C ASP A 129 -3.29 -1.78 26.72
N ASP A 130 -2.25 -2.22 26.01
CA ASP A 130 -1.96 -1.79 24.65
C ASP A 130 -3.02 -2.26 23.65
N ARG A 131 -3.56 -3.47 23.83
CA ARG A 131 -4.69 -3.97 23.04
C ARG A 131 -5.94 -3.14 23.31
N ALA A 132 -6.22 -2.82 24.58
CA ALA A 132 -7.33 -1.96 24.96
C ALA A 132 -7.19 -0.58 24.34
N LYS A 133 -6.03 0.07 24.46
CA LYS A 133 -5.73 1.38 23.84
C LYS A 133 -5.91 1.36 22.32
N ARG A 134 -5.50 0.30 21.64
CA ARG A 134 -5.68 0.16 20.18
C ARG A 134 -7.16 0.02 19.80
N ALA A 135 -7.93 -0.76 20.56
CA ALA A 135 -9.37 -0.88 20.35
C ALA A 135 -10.07 0.47 20.63
N GLU A 136 -9.73 1.14 21.73
CA GLU A 136 -10.24 2.46 22.08
C GLU A 136 -9.91 3.51 21.01
N ALA A 137 -8.68 3.53 20.50
CA ALA A 137 -8.27 4.43 19.43
C ALA A 137 -9.05 4.15 18.13
N TRP A 138 -9.32 2.89 17.81
CA TRP A 138 -10.13 2.52 16.66
C TRP A 138 -11.58 3.00 16.81
N HIS A 139 -12.20 2.79 17.98
CA HIS A 139 -13.54 3.29 18.26
C HIS A 139 -13.60 4.82 18.27
N ARG A 140 -12.57 5.49 18.80
CA ARG A 140 -12.45 6.95 18.78
C ARG A 140 -12.32 7.50 17.36
N ASP A 141 -11.47 6.90 16.54
CA ASP A 141 -11.29 7.29 15.13
C ASP A 141 -12.55 7.02 14.31
N ALA A 142 -13.23 5.89 14.54
CA ALA A 142 -14.51 5.59 13.90
C ALA A 142 -15.59 6.60 14.29
N ALA A 143 -15.73 6.92 15.58
CA ALA A 143 -16.67 7.93 16.05
C ALA A 143 -16.37 9.33 15.48
N ALA A 144 -15.09 9.70 15.39
CA ALA A 144 -14.67 10.97 14.76
C ALA A 144 -14.99 11.00 13.26
N ARG A 145 -14.74 9.90 12.53
CA ARG A 145 -15.06 9.79 11.11
C ARG A 145 -16.55 9.91 10.86
N VAL A 146 -17.40 9.28 11.68
CA VAL A 146 -18.85 9.29 11.49
C VAL A 146 -19.44 10.70 11.52
N GLN A 147 -18.86 11.62 12.30
CA GLN A 147 -19.31 13.02 12.34
C GLN A 147 -19.12 13.78 11.02
N TYR A 148 -18.14 13.37 10.20
CA TYR A 148 -17.86 14.00 8.89
C TYR A 148 -18.35 13.16 7.71
N THR A 149 -18.65 11.88 7.92
CA THR A 149 -19.28 11.05 6.89
C THR A 149 -20.78 11.30 6.87
N ARG A 150 -21.23 12.06 5.87
CA ARG A 150 -22.65 12.06 5.53
C ARG A 150 -22.99 10.70 4.91
N PRO A 151 -24.07 10.02 5.34
CA PRO A 151 -24.60 8.89 4.59
C PRO A 151 -24.84 9.38 3.15
N ALA A 152 -24.19 8.77 2.16
CA ALA A 152 -24.54 9.10 0.80
C ALA A 152 -26.00 8.69 0.61
N GLU A 153 -26.81 9.61 0.11
CA GLU A 153 -28.21 9.33 -0.19
C GLU A 153 -28.26 8.12 -1.13
N PRO A 154 -29.24 7.21 -0.96
CA PRO A 154 -29.40 6.09 -1.86
C PRO A 154 -29.41 6.60 -3.29
N ILE A 155 -28.39 6.24 -4.07
CA ILE A 155 -28.37 6.54 -5.49
C ILE A 155 -29.44 5.64 -6.12
N THR A 156 -30.66 6.16 -6.21
CA THR A 156 -31.72 5.51 -6.97
C THR A 156 -31.30 5.47 -8.44
N CYS A 157 -31.73 4.44 -9.18
CA CYS A 157 -31.46 4.34 -10.62
C CYS A 157 -31.86 5.63 -11.38
N ALA A 158 -32.92 6.30 -10.93
CA ALA A 158 -33.36 7.59 -11.47
C ALA A 158 -32.35 8.73 -11.23
N THR A 159 -31.77 8.84 -10.03
CA THR A 159 -30.79 9.89 -9.71
C THR A 159 -29.44 9.63 -10.38
N PHE A 160 -28.99 8.36 -10.48
CA PHE A 160 -27.78 8.03 -11.25
C PHE A 160 -27.93 8.35 -12.73
N ALA A 161 -29.05 7.96 -13.35
CA ALA A 161 -29.32 8.25 -14.75
C ALA A 161 -29.34 9.76 -15.01
N GLN A 162 -29.90 10.53 -14.08
CA GLN A 162 -29.93 11.99 -14.17
C GLN A 162 -28.55 12.62 -13.99
N ASP A 163 -27.73 12.16 -13.05
CA ASP A 163 -26.35 12.64 -12.87
C ASP A 163 -25.42 12.27 -14.04
N VAL A 164 -25.66 11.14 -14.71
CA VAL A 164 -24.99 10.76 -15.96
C VAL A 164 -25.39 11.70 -17.10
N LEU A 165 -26.68 12.05 -17.20
CA LEU A 165 -27.17 13.02 -18.19
C LEU A 165 -26.69 14.45 -17.90
N GLU A 166 -26.59 14.84 -16.63
CA GLU A 166 -26.10 16.15 -16.18
C GLU A 166 -24.56 16.24 -16.15
N GLY A 167 -23.85 15.15 -16.46
CA GLY A 167 -22.38 15.10 -16.52
C GLY A 167 -21.67 15.14 -15.17
N ARG A 168 -22.43 14.97 -14.06
CA ARG A 168 -21.90 14.92 -12.69
C ARG A 168 -21.34 13.55 -12.32
N ALA A 169 -21.76 12.50 -13.03
CA ALA A 169 -21.26 11.14 -12.88
C ALA A 169 -20.83 10.56 -14.23
N SER A 170 -19.73 9.81 -14.26
CA SER A 170 -19.31 9.03 -15.43
C SER A 170 -19.74 7.58 -15.26
N VAL A 171 -20.37 6.99 -16.28
CA VAL A 171 -20.74 5.55 -16.32
C VAL A 171 -19.53 4.63 -16.06
N SER A 172 -18.31 5.13 -16.32
CA SER A 172 -17.06 4.42 -16.09
C SER A 172 -16.53 4.48 -14.65
N GLN A 173 -17.17 5.18 -13.72
CA GLN A 173 -16.78 5.19 -12.30
C GLN A 173 -17.24 3.91 -11.57
N MET A 174 -17.27 2.80 -12.31
CA MET A 174 -17.57 1.48 -11.80
C MET A 174 -16.33 1.00 -11.04
N HIS A 175 -16.56 0.63 -9.79
CA HIS A 175 -15.64 -0.12 -8.94
C HIS A 175 -14.88 -1.17 -9.77
N GLU A 176 -13.55 -1.08 -9.85
CA GLU A 176 -12.73 -2.05 -10.57
C GLU A 176 -12.77 -3.41 -9.85
N HIS A 177 -13.84 -4.18 -10.08
CA HIS A 177 -13.90 -5.55 -9.62
C HIS A 177 -12.97 -6.38 -10.52
N LYS A 178 -11.86 -6.86 -9.94
CA LYS A 178 -10.94 -7.80 -10.57
C LYS A 178 -11.61 -9.18 -10.71
N HIS A 179 -12.52 -9.32 -11.68
CA HIS A 179 -13.02 -10.63 -12.08
C HIS A 179 -12.02 -11.29 -13.03
N GLN A 180 -11.77 -12.58 -12.79
CA GLN A 180 -10.95 -13.40 -13.66
C GLN A 180 -11.66 -13.52 -15.02
N PRO A 181 -11.00 -13.19 -16.16
CA PRO A 181 -11.66 -13.24 -17.45
C PRO A 181 -12.04 -14.68 -17.79
N LEU A 182 -13.31 -14.91 -18.15
CA LEU A 182 -13.73 -16.18 -18.74
C LEU A 182 -13.05 -16.34 -20.10
N ILE A 183 -12.45 -17.51 -20.31
CA ILE A 183 -11.75 -17.84 -21.55
C ILE A 183 -12.80 -18.31 -22.56
N PHE A 184 -12.94 -17.63 -23.70
CA PHE A 184 -13.89 -17.98 -24.76
C PHE A 184 -13.22 -18.91 -25.79
N GLY A 185 -13.77 -20.10 -26.04
CA GLY A 185 -13.15 -21.08 -26.93
C GLY A 185 -13.99 -22.34 -27.06
N PRO A 186 -13.61 -23.29 -27.95
CA PRO A 186 -14.37 -24.51 -28.15
C PRO A 186 -14.52 -25.28 -26.84
N ALA A 187 -15.70 -25.86 -26.61
CA ALA A 187 -16.06 -26.53 -25.34
C ALA A 187 -15.08 -27.65 -24.94
N SER A 188 -14.38 -28.24 -25.91
CA SER A 188 -13.33 -29.25 -25.68
C SER A 188 -12.06 -28.70 -24.99
N LEU A 189 -11.79 -27.40 -25.11
CA LEU A 189 -10.62 -26.72 -24.54
C LEU A 189 -10.96 -25.84 -23.33
N VAL A 190 -12.16 -25.25 -23.31
CA VAL A 190 -12.62 -24.33 -22.25
C VAL A 190 -13.45 -25.03 -21.17
N GLY A 191 -14.16 -26.10 -21.53
CA GLY A 191 -15.00 -26.86 -20.59
C GLY A 191 -14.22 -27.83 -19.69
N GLY A 192 -12.94 -28.06 -19.98
CA GLY A 192 -12.02 -28.84 -19.15
C GLY A 192 -10.97 -27.94 -18.52
N ASN A 193 -10.56 -28.23 -17.27
CA ASN A 193 -9.39 -27.58 -16.69
C ASN A 193 -8.16 -27.94 -17.55
N PRO A 194 -7.50 -26.99 -18.24
CA PRO A 194 -6.43 -27.30 -19.17
C PRO A 194 -5.23 -27.86 -18.40
N THR A 195 -4.92 -29.13 -18.66
CA THR A 195 -3.87 -29.88 -17.96
C THR A 195 -2.50 -29.65 -18.59
N SER A 196 -2.46 -29.31 -19.88
CA SER A 196 -1.22 -29.06 -20.63
C SER A 196 -1.01 -27.57 -20.94
N GLU A 197 0.26 -27.14 -21.00
CA GLU A 197 0.63 -25.76 -21.36
C GLU A 197 0.19 -25.40 -22.79
N ARG A 198 0.20 -26.39 -23.69
CA ARG A 198 -0.28 -26.25 -25.07
C ARG A 198 -1.79 -25.96 -25.13
N GLU A 199 -2.60 -26.64 -24.34
CA GLU A 199 -4.04 -26.38 -24.23
C GLU A 199 -4.32 -24.98 -23.68
N ARG A 200 -3.52 -24.51 -22.71
CA ARG A 200 -3.63 -23.15 -22.16
C ARG A 200 -3.35 -22.08 -23.21
N MET A 201 -2.29 -22.26 -24.00
CA MET A 201 -1.96 -21.34 -25.09
C MET A 201 -3.05 -21.35 -26.16
N ALA A 202 -3.54 -22.53 -26.55
CA ALA A 202 -4.60 -22.68 -27.55
C ALA A 202 -5.91 -22.02 -27.09
N ALA A 203 -6.27 -22.16 -25.81
CA ALA A 203 -7.45 -21.53 -25.24
C ALA A 203 -7.34 -20.00 -25.18
N GLN A 204 -6.12 -19.44 -25.14
CA GLN A 204 -5.89 -17.99 -25.18
C GLN A 204 -5.87 -17.40 -26.60
N VAL A 205 -5.87 -18.23 -27.65
CA VAL A 205 -6.00 -17.75 -29.04
C VAL A 205 -7.48 -17.44 -29.32
N PHE A 206 -7.76 -16.36 -30.04
CA PHE A 206 -9.11 -15.88 -30.39
C PHE A 206 -9.98 -15.38 -29.21
N GLN A 207 -9.35 -14.89 -28.13
CA GLN A 207 -10.08 -14.14 -27.11
C GLN A 207 -10.57 -12.78 -27.67
N PRO A 208 -11.80 -12.36 -27.35
CA PRO A 208 -12.25 -10.99 -27.62
C PRO A 208 -11.27 -9.96 -27.03
N SER A 209 -10.97 -8.90 -27.77
CA SER A 209 -10.07 -7.82 -27.33
C SER A 209 -10.60 -7.02 -26.13
N HIS A 210 -11.87 -7.23 -25.77
CA HIS A 210 -12.57 -6.59 -24.66
C HIS A 210 -13.34 -7.65 -23.86
N ARG A 211 -13.53 -7.42 -22.57
CA ARG A 211 -14.29 -8.33 -21.71
C ARG A 211 -15.77 -8.27 -22.11
N LEU A 212 -16.32 -9.42 -22.50
CA LEU A 212 -17.75 -9.52 -22.79
C LEU A 212 -18.54 -9.58 -21.47
N PRO A 213 -19.75 -8.99 -21.41
CA PRO A 213 -20.65 -9.17 -20.28
C PRO A 213 -20.98 -10.66 -20.08
N THR A 214 -20.77 -11.16 -18.86
CA THR A 214 -21.00 -12.57 -18.50
C THR A 214 -22.38 -12.79 -17.89
N MET A 215 -23.15 -11.73 -17.72
CA MET A 215 -24.45 -11.71 -17.05
C MET A 215 -25.47 -11.02 -17.96
N SER A 216 -26.73 -11.43 -17.86
CA SER A 216 -27.81 -10.73 -18.57
C SER A 216 -28.03 -9.33 -17.97
N ILE A 217 -28.69 -8.45 -18.72
CA ILE A 217 -29.03 -7.09 -18.27
C ILE A 217 -29.88 -7.13 -16.99
N GLU A 218 -30.81 -8.08 -16.90
CA GLU A 218 -31.66 -8.28 -15.73
C GLU A 218 -30.84 -8.75 -14.52
N GLU A 219 -29.91 -9.69 -14.73
CA GLU A 219 -29.05 -10.22 -13.69
C GLU A 219 -28.05 -9.17 -13.17
N ALA A 220 -27.56 -8.30 -14.05
CA ALA A 220 -26.73 -7.16 -13.68
C ALA A 220 -27.50 -6.15 -12.82
N GLY A 221 -28.76 -5.85 -13.15
CA GLY A 221 -29.61 -4.96 -12.35
C GLY A 221 -29.91 -5.51 -10.95
N LEU A 222 -30.16 -6.82 -10.83
CA LEU A 222 -30.33 -7.47 -9.51
C LEU A 222 -29.06 -7.38 -8.66
N LYS A 223 -27.89 -7.63 -9.27
CA LYS A 223 -26.60 -7.54 -8.59
C LYS A 223 -26.23 -6.12 -8.18
N GLU A 224 -26.60 -5.12 -8.99
CA GLU A 224 -26.44 -3.71 -8.63
C GLU A 224 -27.29 -3.35 -7.40
N MET A 225 -28.54 -3.81 -7.34
CA MET A 225 -29.41 -3.64 -6.16
C MET A 225 -28.82 -4.33 -4.92
N GLU A 226 -28.25 -5.53 -5.05
CA GLU A 226 -27.57 -6.22 -3.95
C GLU A 226 -26.34 -5.44 -3.46
N ILE A 227 -25.52 -4.92 -4.37
CA ILE A 227 -24.36 -4.09 -4.04
C ILE A 227 -24.81 -2.82 -3.31
N MET A 228 -25.88 -2.18 -3.76
CA MET A 228 -26.47 -1.01 -3.10
C MET A 228 -26.95 -1.35 -1.69
N ASN A 229 -27.72 -2.43 -1.53
CA ASN A 229 -28.23 -2.87 -0.23
C ASN A 229 -27.10 -3.20 0.74
N THR A 230 -26.09 -3.96 0.31
CA THR A 230 -24.93 -4.28 1.16
C THR A 230 -24.10 -3.06 1.51
N TRP A 231 -24.01 -2.06 0.62
CA TRP A 231 -23.35 -0.79 0.91
C TRP A 231 -24.15 0.04 1.94
N GLN A 232 -25.48 0.08 1.83
CA GLN A 232 -26.36 0.71 2.81
C GLN A 232 -26.26 0.03 4.18
N GLU A 233 -26.35 -1.30 4.22
CA GLU A 233 -26.21 -2.09 5.45
C GLU A 233 -24.87 -1.84 6.14
N ARG A 234 -23.76 -1.76 5.39
CA ARG A 234 -22.44 -1.43 5.94
C ARG A 234 -22.39 -0.02 6.52
N ASN A 235 -23.02 0.96 5.87
CA ASN A 235 -23.08 2.33 6.38
C ASN A 235 -23.95 2.44 7.62
N VAL A 236 -25.11 1.78 7.64
CA VAL A 236 -25.99 1.71 8.81
C VAL A 236 -25.25 1.04 9.97
N LYS A 237 -24.57 -0.09 9.72
CA LYS A 237 -23.79 -0.81 10.72
C LYS A 237 -22.62 0.03 11.25
N LEU A 238 -21.90 0.75 10.39
CA LEU A 238 -20.83 1.67 10.80
C LEU A 238 -21.37 2.80 11.69
N MET A 239 -22.55 3.33 11.35
CA MET A 239 -23.22 4.37 12.13
C MET A 239 -23.76 3.82 13.46
N GLU A 240 -24.34 2.62 13.48
CA GLU A 240 -24.78 1.93 14.69
C GLU A 240 -23.60 1.57 15.61
N GLU A 241 -22.47 1.12 15.06
CA GLU A 241 -21.24 0.84 15.80
C GLU A 241 -20.62 2.11 16.39
N ALA A 242 -20.66 3.23 15.65
CA ALA A 242 -20.25 4.54 16.19
C ALA A 242 -21.21 5.06 17.27
N ASN A 243 -22.51 4.80 17.15
CA ASN A 243 -23.52 5.21 18.13
C ASN A 243 -23.57 4.29 19.38
N SER A 244 -23.15 3.02 19.23
CA SER A 244 -23.06 2.02 20.31
C SER A 244 -21.68 1.99 20.98
N ALA A 245 -20.71 2.74 20.43
CA ALA A 245 -19.41 2.92 21.06
C ALA A 245 -19.60 3.46 22.49
N TRP A 246 -18.97 2.79 23.46
CA TRP A 246 -18.91 3.25 24.85
C TRP A 246 -18.19 4.60 24.99
N TYR A 247 -17.44 4.98 23.95
CA TYR A 247 -16.79 6.26 23.79
C TYR A 247 -17.80 7.33 23.34
N LYS A 248 -18.77 7.64 24.19
CA LYS A 248 -19.48 8.93 24.13
C LYS A 248 -18.54 9.96 24.74
N GLU A 249 -17.50 10.37 24.02
CA GLU A 249 -16.85 11.63 24.35
C GLU A 249 -17.91 12.69 24.10
N SER A 250 -18.63 13.05 25.17
CA SER A 250 -19.50 14.20 25.21
C SER A 250 -18.70 15.32 24.59
N ARG A 251 -19.15 15.76 23.42
CA ARG A 251 -18.66 16.99 22.81
C ARG A 251 -18.56 18.03 23.93
N LYS A 252 -17.35 18.40 24.32
CA LYS A 252 -17.06 19.79 24.69
C LYS A 252 -16.16 20.41 23.62
N PRO A 253 -16.72 20.74 22.45
CA PRO A 253 -16.26 21.89 21.70
C PRO A 253 -17.45 22.84 21.54
N GLY A 254 -17.53 23.80 22.46
CA GLY A 254 -18.58 24.84 22.53
C GLY A 254 -19.22 24.91 23.92
N PRO A 255 -19.43 26.11 24.51
CA PRO A 255 -20.22 26.26 25.73
C PRO A 255 -21.60 25.60 25.56
N PRO A 256 -22.15 24.99 26.63
CA PRO A 256 -23.42 24.29 26.58
C PRO A 256 -24.56 25.26 26.23
N GLU A 257 -25.19 25.06 25.08
CA GLU A 257 -26.57 25.52 24.86
C GLU A 257 -27.49 24.48 25.53
N ASP A 258 -27.83 24.76 26.79
CA ASP A 258 -29.12 24.40 27.37
C ASP A 258 -29.50 25.50 28.38
N ASP A 259 -30.73 25.99 28.21
CA ASP A 259 -31.50 26.97 28.99
C ASP A 259 -31.11 28.46 28.90
N ASP A 260 -31.64 29.14 27.88
CA ASP A 260 -32.29 30.48 27.85
C ASP A 260 -31.69 31.71 28.59
N GLU A 261 -30.59 31.62 29.35
CA GLU A 261 -29.98 32.73 30.12
C GLU A 261 -28.67 33.28 29.52
N ASP A 262 -27.97 32.56 28.64
CA ASP A 262 -26.64 32.97 28.12
C ASP A 262 -26.71 33.84 26.85
N ASP A 263 -27.89 33.93 26.20
CA ASP A 263 -28.10 34.75 24.99
C ASP A 263 -28.15 36.25 25.33
N ASP A 264 -28.72 36.62 26.48
CA ASP A 264 -28.68 38.00 27.01
C ASP A 264 -27.26 38.42 27.37
N ALA A 265 -26.48 37.52 27.99
CA ALA A 265 -25.09 37.79 28.34
C ALA A 265 -24.19 37.90 27.10
N ALA A 266 -24.48 37.15 26.04
CA ALA A 266 -23.79 37.28 24.75
C ALA A 266 -24.14 38.60 24.04
N GLN A 267 -25.42 38.99 24.06
CA GLN A 267 -25.87 40.28 23.53
C GLN A 267 -25.27 41.47 24.30
N ASP A 268 -25.17 41.38 25.63
CA ASP A 268 -24.56 42.42 26.44
C ASP A 268 -23.05 42.52 26.24
N LYS A 269 -22.36 41.38 26.03
CA LYS A 269 -20.94 41.37 25.63
C LYS A 269 -20.73 41.96 24.23
N ALA A 270 -21.66 41.70 23.30
CA ALA A 270 -21.62 42.28 21.96
C ALA A 270 -21.88 43.79 21.99
N ARG A 271 -22.86 44.28 22.76
CA ARG A 271 -23.09 45.71 23.00
C ARG A 271 -21.89 46.37 23.65
N ALA A 272 -21.32 45.75 24.69
CA ALA A 272 -20.13 46.28 25.37
C ALA A 272 -18.91 46.35 24.44
N TRP A 273 -18.81 45.43 23.47
CA TRP A 273 -17.77 45.48 22.46
C TRP A 273 -18.00 46.60 21.44
N ASP A 274 -19.25 46.84 21.04
CA ASP A 274 -19.63 47.94 20.14
C ASP A 274 -19.41 49.31 20.81
N ASP A 275 -19.86 49.48 22.06
CA ASP A 275 -19.63 50.69 22.87
C ASP A 275 -18.12 50.98 23.01
N TRP A 276 -17.31 49.93 23.22
CA TRP A 276 -15.86 50.08 23.27
C TRP A 276 -15.27 50.51 21.92
N LYS A 277 -15.79 50.03 20.79
CA LYS A 277 -15.34 50.42 19.45
C LYS A 277 -15.66 51.89 19.15
N ASP A 278 -16.80 52.36 19.61
CA ASP A 278 -17.23 53.75 19.48
C ASP A 278 -16.40 54.69 20.37
N ASP A 279 -16.11 54.28 21.61
CA ASP A 279 -15.22 55.00 22.53
C ASP A 279 -13.76 55.01 22.08
N ASN A 280 -13.35 54.05 21.24
CA ASN A 280 -11.99 53.90 20.72
C ASN A 280 -11.92 54.09 19.21
N PRO A 281 -12.17 55.32 18.71
CA PRO A 281 -12.12 55.60 17.28
C PRO A 281 -10.73 55.31 16.74
N ARG A 282 -10.72 54.59 15.62
CA ARG A 282 -9.50 54.11 14.97
C ARG A 282 -8.56 55.29 14.69
N GLY A 283 -7.34 55.25 15.23
CA GLY A 283 -6.37 56.34 15.13
C GLY A 283 -6.36 57.33 16.29
N ALA A 284 -6.97 57.01 17.44
CA ALA A 284 -6.96 57.90 18.61
C ALA A 284 -5.57 58.29 19.14
N GLY A 285 -4.55 57.47 18.91
CA GLY A 285 -3.16 57.82 19.19
C GLY A 285 -2.52 58.80 18.21
N ASN A 286 -3.05 58.95 16.99
CA ASN A 286 -2.48 59.79 15.92
C ASN A 286 -3.08 61.20 15.83
N LYS A 287 -4.19 61.49 16.53
CA LYS A 287 -4.84 62.82 16.48
C LYS A 287 -4.12 63.93 17.28
N LYS A 288 -3.09 63.60 18.07
CA LYS A 288 -2.22 64.59 18.75
C LYS A 288 -0.96 64.96 17.96
N LEU A 289 -0.78 64.37 16.77
CA LEU A 289 0.41 64.52 15.93
C LEU A 289 0.12 65.31 14.65
N THR A 290 -0.79 66.28 14.71
CA THR A 290 -0.90 67.36 13.72
C THR A 290 -0.07 68.56 14.22
N PRO A 291 1.13 68.83 13.68
CA PRO A 291 1.79 70.11 13.87
C PRO A 291 0.89 71.23 13.36
N CYS A 292 0.72 72.27 14.18
CA CYS A 292 0.06 73.50 13.79
C CYS A 292 0.68 74.07 12.51
N GLY A 293 -0.17 74.36 11.53
CA GLY A 293 0.03 75.29 10.42
C GLY A 293 -1.22 76.15 10.32
#